data_AF-A0A1X1AM84-F1
#
_entry.id   AF-A0A1X1AM84-F1
#
_cell.length_a   1.000
_cell.length_b   1.000
_cell.length_c   1.000
_cell.angle_alpha   90.00
_cell.angle_beta   90.00
_cell.angle_gamma   90.00
#
_symmetry.space_group_name_H-M   'P 1'
#
loop_
_entity.id
_entity.type
_entity.pdbx_description
1 polymer ?
#
loop_
_entity_poly.entity_id
_entity_poly.type
_entity_poly.pdbx_seq_one_letter_code
_entity_poly.pdbx_strand_id
1 'polypeptide(L)'
;MINCSDLHGLTLRGNRHPRPPRRMHMSSVSVDPAALTTAAAGTRSVAADIAAQALAGRVDAAVLAPTFGLIGAEFTAAAVMVTDRHCREIDDLATRMAALGQGLTHAVDIYTGADDTNSAQIAAIQR
;
A
#
# COMPACT_ATOMS: atom_id res chain seq x y z
N MET A 1 -5.36 -9.52 57.50
CA MET A 1 -4.73 -10.84 57.65
C MET A 1 -5.73 -11.86 57.13
N ILE A 2 -5.60 -12.25 55.86
CA ILE A 2 -6.43 -13.29 55.22
C ILE A 2 -5.46 -14.34 54.71
N ASN A 3 -5.82 -15.58 54.99
CA ASN A 3 -4.96 -16.74 55.09
C ASN A 3 -4.62 -17.33 53.72
N CYS A 4 -3.41 -17.87 53.61
CA CYS A 4 -2.82 -18.45 52.43
C CYS A 4 -3.08 -19.96 52.46
N SER A 5 -4.18 -20.44 51.86
CA SER A 5 -4.46 -21.86 51.62
C SER A 5 -5.68 -21.98 50.70
N ASP A 6 -5.46 -22.04 49.39
CA ASP A 6 -6.34 -22.73 48.43
C ASP A 6 -5.62 -22.81 47.07
N LEU A 7 -4.51 -23.56 47.09
CA LEU A 7 -3.71 -23.94 45.94
C LEU A 7 -4.18 -25.34 45.51
N HIS A 8 -5.34 -25.42 44.85
CA HIS A 8 -5.82 -26.65 44.22
C HIS A 8 -6.08 -26.42 42.72
N GLY A 9 -5.01 -26.65 41.95
CA GLY A 9 -5.03 -27.47 40.74
C GLY A 9 -6.15 -27.22 39.73
N LEU A 10 -6.13 -26.08 39.04
CA LEU A 10 -6.85 -25.91 37.79
C LEU A 10 -5.96 -26.36 36.63
N THR A 11 -6.08 -27.65 36.32
CA THR A 11 -5.44 -28.30 35.17
C THR A 11 -5.99 -27.70 33.88
N LEU A 12 -5.31 -26.67 33.34
CA LEU A 12 -5.54 -26.15 32.00
C LEU A 12 -5.20 -27.23 30.97
N ARG A 13 -6.15 -28.12 30.70
CA ARG A 13 -6.09 -29.09 29.62
C ARG A 13 -6.25 -28.34 28.30
N GLY A 14 -5.13 -28.03 27.67
CA GLY A 14 -5.09 -27.44 26.34
C GLY A 14 -5.73 -28.36 25.30
N ASN A 15 -6.95 -28.04 24.87
CA ASN A 15 -7.54 -28.59 23.66
C ASN A 15 -6.82 -28.00 22.43
N ARG A 16 -5.63 -28.51 22.12
CA ARG A 16 -5.02 -28.31 20.80
C ARG A 16 -5.62 -29.32 19.83
N HIS A 17 -6.79 -29.02 19.30
CA HIS A 17 -7.18 -29.65 18.05
C HIS A 17 -6.24 -29.14 16.95
N PRO A 18 -5.52 -30.02 16.22
CA PRO A 18 -4.84 -29.59 15.01
C PRO A 18 -5.91 -29.14 14.02
N ARG A 19 -5.97 -27.83 13.73
CA ARG A 19 -6.78 -27.34 12.61
C ARG A 19 -6.23 -28.01 11.36
N PRO A 20 -7.05 -28.72 10.57
CA PRO A 20 -6.59 -29.23 9.28
C PRO A 20 -6.08 -28.03 8.46
N PRO A 21 -4.98 -28.19 7.71
CA PRO A 21 -4.47 -27.11 6.88
C PRO A 21 -5.60 -26.67 5.98
N ARG A 22 -6.03 -25.41 6.14
CA ARG A 22 -7.00 -24.79 5.25
C ARG A 22 -6.38 -24.85 3.87
N ARG A 23 -6.86 -25.77 3.03
CA ARG A 23 -6.51 -25.85 1.62
C ARG A 23 -6.93 -24.50 1.04
N MET A 24 -5.97 -23.60 0.89
CA MET A 24 -6.22 -22.29 0.29
C MET A 24 -6.53 -22.59 -1.18
N HIS A 25 -7.82 -22.71 -1.48
CA HIS A 25 -8.27 -22.79 -2.84
C HIS A 25 -7.90 -21.45 -3.46
N MET A 26 -6.84 -21.43 -4.27
CA MET A 26 -6.60 -20.31 -5.15
C MET A 26 -7.83 -20.23 -6.06
N SER A 27 -8.58 -19.13 -5.96
CA SER A 27 -9.55 -18.78 -6.98
C SER A 27 -8.81 -18.79 -8.30
N SER A 28 -9.37 -19.41 -9.35
CA SER A 28 -8.80 -19.32 -10.68
C SER A 28 -8.80 -17.85 -11.10
N VAL A 29 -7.63 -17.20 -11.02
CA VAL A 29 -7.46 -15.81 -11.43
C VAL A 29 -7.06 -15.82 -12.89
N SER A 30 -7.96 -15.37 -13.76
CA SER A 30 -7.64 -15.07 -15.16
C SER A 30 -7.15 -13.62 -15.23
N VAL A 31 -5.92 -13.41 -15.71
CA VAL A 31 -5.30 -12.09 -15.83
C VAL A 31 -4.93 -11.88 -17.29
N ASP A 32 -5.23 -10.68 -17.80
CA ASP A 32 -4.62 -10.18 -19.05
C ASP A 32 -3.35 -9.38 -18.70
N PRO A 33 -2.15 -9.91 -19.02
CA PRO A 33 -0.87 -9.25 -18.71
C PRO A 33 -0.73 -7.87 -19.35
N ALA A 34 -1.33 -7.65 -20.54
CA ALA A 34 -1.26 -6.38 -21.25
C ALA A 34 -2.10 -5.30 -20.54
N ALA A 35 -3.31 -5.67 -20.10
CA ALA A 35 -4.15 -4.78 -19.30
C ALA A 35 -3.49 -4.44 -17.95
N LEU A 36 -2.87 -5.42 -17.28
CA LEU A 36 -2.20 -5.21 -16.00
C LEU A 36 -0.96 -4.30 -16.14
N THR A 37 -0.19 -4.46 -17.23
CA THR A 37 0.96 -3.59 -17.56
C THR A 37 0.50 -2.16 -17.82
N THR A 38 -0.58 -1.99 -18.58
CA THR A 38 -1.18 -0.68 -18.85
C THR A 38 -1.66 -0.01 -17.55
N ALA A 39 -2.32 -0.76 -16.68
CA ALA A 39 -2.74 -0.28 -15.37
C ALA A 39 -1.54 0.11 -14.48
N ALA A 40 -0.46 -0.66 -14.48
CA ALA A 40 0.77 -0.34 -13.75
C ALA A 40 1.41 0.97 -14.25
N ALA A 41 1.45 1.18 -15.57
CA ALA A 41 1.97 2.42 -16.16
C ALA A 41 1.08 3.63 -15.81
N GLY A 42 -0.24 3.50 -15.96
CA GLY A 42 -1.19 4.56 -15.60
C GLY A 42 -1.13 4.92 -14.12
N THR A 43 -1.04 3.93 -13.23
CA THR A 43 -0.95 4.15 -11.78
C THR A 43 0.33 4.92 -11.41
N ARG A 44 1.46 4.62 -12.07
CA ARG A 44 2.71 5.37 -11.86
C ARG A 44 2.65 6.79 -12.41
N SER A 45 2.01 7.00 -13.58
CA SER A 45 1.79 8.35 -14.13
C SER A 45 0.98 9.20 -13.15
N VAL A 46 -0.14 8.67 -12.65
CA VAL A 46 -0.98 9.35 -11.66
C VAL A 46 -0.19 9.66 -10.39
N ALA A 47 0.65 8.74 -9.91
CA ALA A 47 1.51 9.01 -8.77
C ALA A 47 2.47 10.20 -9.01
N ALA A 48 3.05 10.30 -10.20
CA ALA A 48 3.92 11.41 -10.57
C ALA A 48 3.14 12.75 -10.63
N ASP A 49 1.94 12.74 -11.19
CA ASP A 49 1.08 13.93 -11.26
C ASP A 49 0.69 14.42 -9.85
N ILE A 50 0.35 13.50 -8.95
CA ILE A 50 0.03 13.79 -7.54
C ILE A 50 1.24 14.44 -6.83
N ALA A 51 2.44 13.89 -7.01
CA ALA A 51 3.67 14.45 -6.43
C ALA A 51 3.99 15.85 -6.98
N ALA A 52 3.78 16.06 -8.29
CA ALA A 52 3.96 17.37 -8.91
C ALA A 52 3.00 18.42 -8.30
N GLN A 53 1.75 18.03 -8.02
CA GLN A 53 0.77 18.91 -7.38
C GLN A 53 1.16 19.26 -5.93
N ALA A 54 1.71 18.32 -5.17
CA ALA A 54 2.23 18.59 -3.83
C ALA A 54 3.36 19.62 -3.84
N LEU A 55 4.25 19.56 -4.84
CA LEU A 55 5.32 20.53 -5.02
C LEU A 55 4.77 21.91 -5.39
N ALA A 56 3.82 21.98 -6.33
CA ALA A 56 3.19 23.22 -6.75
C ALA A 56 2.50 23.93 -5.56
N GLY A 57 1.76 23.20 -4.73
CA GLY A 57 1.09 23.78 -3.54
C GLY A 57 2.06 24.41 -2.54
N ARG A 58 3.26 23.85 -2.36
CA ARG A 58 4.32 24.44 -1.51
C ARG A 58 4.85 25.75 -2.09
N VAL A 59 5.02 25.82 -3.42
CA VAL A 59 5.45 27.03 -4.11
C VAL A 59 4.40 28.13 -3.98
N ASP A 60 3.13 27.81 -4.21
CA ASP A 60 2.02 28.78 -4.11
C ASP A 60 1.87 29.35 -2.69
N ALA A 61 2.05 28.52 -1.66
CA ALA A 61 2.04 29.00 -0.27
C ALA A 61 3.17 29.98 0.03
N ALA A 62 4.36 29.78 -0.55
CA ALA A 62 5.48 30.70 -0.38
C ALA A 62 5.21 32.06 -1.04
N VAL A 63 4.44 32.09 -2.13
CA VAL A 63 4.05 33.32 -2.85
C VAL A 63 3.04 34.17 -2.06
N LEU A 64 2.32 33.59 -1.10
CA LEU A 64 1.38 34.34 -0.26
C LEU A 64 2.04 35.15 0.86
N ALA A 65 3.29 34.83 1.21
CA ALA A 65 4.00 35.50 2.32
C ALA A 65 4.12 37.03 2.18
N PRO A 66 4.39 37.62 1.00
CA PRO A 66 4.40 39.07 0.81
C PRO A 66 3.02 39.71 0.92
N THR A 67 1.94 38.98 0.62
CA THR A 67 0.56 39.52 0.59
C THR A 67 0.03 39.84 1.99
N PHE A 68 0.39 39.03 2.97
CA PHE A 68 -0.10 39.19 4.35
C PHE A 68 0.78 40.13 5.19
N GLY A 69 2.00 40.43 4.73
CA GLY A 69 2.91 41.34 5.41
C GLY A 69 3.22 40.95 6.86
N LEU A 70 3.70 41.91 7.65
CA LEU A 70 4.10 41.67 9.05
C LEU A 70 2.89 41.42 9.98
N ILE A 71 1.73 42.02 9.68
CA ILE A 71 0.52 41.95 10.51
C ILE A 71 -0.14 40.57 10.39
N GLY A 72 -0.06 39.95 9.22
CA GLY A 72 -0.57 38.60 8.97
C GLY A 72 0.46 37.49 9.21
N ALA A 73 1.59 37.75 9.89
CA ALA A 73 2.66 36.76 10.05
C ALA A 73 2.17 35.43 10.68
N GLU A 74 1.33 35.50 11.71
CA GLU A 74 0.75 34.31 12.34
C GLU A 74 -0.20 33.55 11.41
N PHE A 75 -0.98 34.28 10.61
CA PHE A 75 -1.84 33.67 9.59
C PHE A 75 -1.01 33.00 8.50
N THR A 76 0.03 33.65 8.01
CA THR A 76 0.97 33.09 7.03
C THR A 76 1.64 31.83 7.58
N ALA A 77 2.10 31.85 8.84
CA ALA A 77 2.70 30.69 9.49
C ALA A 77 1.70 29.52 9.57
N ALA A 78 0.46 29.79 10.02
CA ALA A 78 -0.60 28.78 10.07
C ALA A 78 -0.95 28.23 8.68
N ALA A 79 -1.06 29.10 7.67
CA ALA A 79 -1.34 28.71 6.29
C ALA A 79 -0.21 27.84 5.72
N VAL A 80 1.06 28.21 5.94
CA VAL A 80 2.21 27.40 5.53
C VAL A 80 2.20 26.04 6.22
N MET A 81 1.91 25.98 7.52
CA MET A 81 1.82 24.71 8.26
C MET A 81 0.71 23.80 7.73
N VAL A 82 -0.47 24.36 7.45
CA VAL A 82 -1.59 23.59 6.89
C VAL A 82 -1.27 23.10 5.49
N THR A 83 -0.73 23.96 4.62
CA THR A 83 -0.35 23.57 3.26
C THR A 83 0.76 22.53 3.28
N ASP A 84 1.79 22.68 4.11
CA ASP A 84 2.87 21.71 4.22
C ASP A 84 2.37 20.34 4.72
N ARG A 85 1.47 20.33 5.71
CA ARG A 85 0.81 19.08 6.14
C ARG A 85 0.02 18.45 5.00
N HIS A 86 -0.78 19.24 4.29
CA HIS A 86 -1.58 18.74 3.17
C HIS A 86 -0.69 18.18 2.05
N CYS A 87 0.40 18.87 1.71
CA CYS A 87 1.36 18.40 0.72
C CYS A 87 2.04 17.09 1.14
N ARG A 88 2.34 16.90 2.43
CA ARG A 88 2.85 15.61 2.94
C ARG A 88 1.82 14.48 2.80
N GLU A 89 0.56 14.75 3.07
CA GLU A 89 -0.52 13.76 2.88
C GLU A 89 -0.67 13.38 1.39
N ILE A 90 -0.49 14.35 0.48
CA ILE A 90 -0.46 14.12 -0.97
C ILE A 90 0.80 13.31 -1.39
N ASP A 91 1.98 13.61 -0.84
CA ASP A 91 3.21 12.85 -1.10
C ASP A 91 3.11 11.39 -0.61
N ASP A 92 2.48 11.16 0.54
CA ASP A 92 2.17 9.82 1.05
C ASP A 92 1.23 9.07 0.11
N LEU A 93 0.22 9.75 -0.45
CA LEU A 93 -0.69 9.16 -1.44
C LEU A 93 0.06 8.78 -2.72
N ALA A 94 0.92 9.67 -3.24
CA ALA A 94 1.76 9.39 -4.40
C ALA A 94 2.64 8.16 -4.16
N THR A 95 3.24 8.04 -2.97
CA THR A 95 4.07 6.89 -2.60
C THR A 95 3.27 5.59 -2.60
N ARG A 96 2.06 5.61 -2.06
CA ARG A 96 1.16 4.43 -2.06
C ARG A 96 0.77 4.02 -3.47
N MET A 97 0.46 4.98 -4.34
CA MET A 97 0.14 4.74 -5.74
C MET A 97 1.34 4.16 -6.49
N ALA A 98 2.54 4.67 -6.27
CA ALA A 98 3.75 4.10 -6.85
C ALA A 98 3.98 2.64 -6.41
N ALA A 99 3.77 2.33 -5.13
CA ALA A 99 3.86 0.97 -4.60
C ALA A 99 2.81 0.03 -5.22
N LEU A 100 1.57 0.50 -5.44
CA LEU A 100 0.56 -0.26 -6.18
C LEU A 100 0.99 -0.54 -7.62
N GLY A 101 1.53 0.46 -8.31
CA GLY A 101 2.08 0.29 -9.66
C GLY A 101 3.19 -0.77 -9.71
N GLN A 102 4.10 -0.76 -8.73
CA GLN A 102 5.14 -1.80 -8.60
C GLN A 102 4.55 -3.18 -8.32
N GLY A 103 3.55 -3.27 -7.43
CA GLY A 103 2.86 -4.52 -7.13
C GLY A 103 2.16 -5.12 -8.36
N LEU A 104 1.56 -4.27 -9.20
CA LEU A 104 0.97 -4.70 -10.47
C LEU A 104 2.03 -5.22 -11.44
N THR A 105 3.18 -4.54 -11.58
CA THR A 105 4.29 -5.06 -12.40
C THR A 105 4.77 -6.41 -11.89
N HIS A 106 4.96 -6.56 -10.58
CA HIS A 106 5.38 -7.84 -10.00
C HIS A 106 4.34 -8.96 -10.23
N ALA A 107 3.06 -8.62 -10.18
CA ALA A 107 1.99 -9.57 -10.49
C ALA A 107 2.00 -10.01 -11.96
N VAL A 108 2.35 -9.12 -12.90
CA VAL A 108 2.59 -9.51 -14.31
C VAL A 108 3.68 -10.56 -14.37
N ASP A 109 4.84 -10.28 -13.78
CA ASP A 109 6.02 -11.15 -13.85
C ASP A 109 5.74 -12.54 -13.26
N ILE A 110 5.01 -12.60 -12.13
CA ILE A 110 4.60 -13.87 -11.53
C ILE A 110 3.65 -14.63 -12.45
N TYR A 111 2.64 -13.94 -13.02
CA TYR A 111 1.64 -14.60 -13.84
C TYR A 111 2.23 -15.16 -15.14
N THR A 112 3.03 -14.36 -15.85
CA THR A 112 3.69 -14.80 -17.09
C THR A 112 4.65 -15.95 -16.82
N GLY A 113 5.47 -15.88 -15.76
CA GLY A 113 6.37 -16.96 -15.40
C GLY A 113 5.65 -18.27 -15.02
N ALA A 114 4.50 -18.17 -14.34
CA ALA A 114 3.67 -19.33 -14.03
C ALA A 114 3.03 -19.93 -15.29
N ASP A 115 2.54 -19.11 -16.21
CA ASP A 115 1.95 -19.55 -17.48
C ASP A 115 2.99 -20.23 -18.39
N ASP A 116 4.19 -19.64 -18.51
CA ASP A 116 5.31 -20.23 -19.25
C ASP A 116 5.70 -21.60 -18.67
N THR A 117 5.78 -21.71 -17.33
CA THR A 117 6.08 -22.98 -16.66
C THR A 117 5.00 -24.03 -16.94
N ASN A 118 3.73 -23.63 -16.83
CA ASN A 118 2.59 -24.53 -17.04
C ASN A 118 2.50 -24.98 -18.51
N SER A 119 2.71 -24.07 -19.46
CA SER A 119 2.73 -24.40 -20.89
C SER A 119 3.85 -25.39 -21.24
N ALA A 120 5.04 -25.21 -20.67
CA ALA A 120 6.16 -26.14 -20.84
C ALA A 120 5.85 -27.54 -20.28
N GLN A 121 5.18 -27.62 -19.13
CA GLN A 121 4.75 -28.90 -18.54
C GLN A 121 3.71 -29.61 -19.42
N ILE A 122 2.71 -28.87 -19.93
CA ILE A 122 1.69 -29.42 -20.83
C ILE A 122 2.34 -29.94 -22.11
N ALA A 123 3.25 -29.17 -22.71
CA ALA A 123 3.97 -29.59 -23.91
C ALA A 123 4.84 -30.85 -23.69
N ALA A 124 5.39 -31.03 -22.48
CA ALA A 124 6.16 -32.22 -22.13
C ALA A 124 5.29 -33.47 -21.95
N ILE A 125 4.04 -33.33 -21.51
CA ILE A 125 3.09 -34.45 -21.36
C ILE A 125 2.53 -34.89 -22.72
N GLN A 126 2.49 -33.99 -23.70
CA GLN A 126 1.96 -34.25 -25.05
C GLN A 126 2.98 -34.87 -26.02
N ARG A 127 4.23 -35.10 -25.58
CA ARG A 127 5.25 -35.86 -26.31
C ARG A 127 5.30 -37.31 -25.86
#